data_AF-A0AAD9IR26-F1
#
_entry.id   AF-A0AAD9IR26-F1
#
_cell.length_a   1.000
_cell.length_b   1.000
_cell.length_c   1.000
_cell.angle_alpha   90.00
_cell.angle_beta   90.00
_cell.angle_gamma   90.00
#
_symmetry.space_group_name_H-M   'P 1'
#
loop_
_entity.id
_entity.type
_entity.pdbx_description
1 polymer ?
#
loop_
_entity_poly.entity_id
_entity_poly.type
_entity_poly.pdbx_seq_one_letter_code
_entity_poly.pdbx_strand_id
1 'polypeptide(L)'
;MGDFNHLEINWNTKNTEIGIYHRSQLFLNAVRDAYLIQHIDTSTRFRQGQNSHILDRLFTSEDNMVSNMEYHAGLGLNDQVINTCFKQPEKNRTSFPIT
;
A
#
# COMPACT_ATOMS: atom_id res chain seq x y z
N MET A 1 5.03 -0.08 -5.62
CA MET A 1 4.98 -1.11 -4.56
C MET A 1 6.33 -1.16 -3.89
N GLY A 2 6.39 -1.28 -2.57
CA GLY A 2 7.66 -1.44 -1.84
C GLY A 2 7.53 -1.17 -0.35
N ASP A 3 8.66 -1.26 0.35
CA ASP A 3 8.79 -0.94 1.78
C ASP A 3 8.98 0.58 1.97
N PHE A 4 8.00 1.22 2.60
CA PHE A 4 8.03 2.66 2.88
C PHE A 4 8.45 2.98 4.33
N ASN A 5 8.52 1.98 5.21
CA ASN A 5 8.98 2.08 6.60
C ASN A 5 8.44 3.31 7.37
N HIS A 6 7.12 3.51 7.32
CA HIS A 6 6.39 4.53 8.09
C HIS A 6 5.52 3.84 9.15
N LEU A 7 6.14 3.49 10.27
CA LEU A 7 5.52 2.77 11.39
C LEU A 7 4.53 3.65 12.18
N GLU A 8 4.68 4.96 12.08
CA GLU A 8 3.88 5.94 12.82
C GLU A 8 2.50 6.19 12.19
N ILE A 9 2.28 5.71 10.97
CA ILE A 9 0.99 5.81 10.30
C ILE A 9 0.18 4.57 10.65
N ASN A 10 -1.01 4.78 11.22
CA ASN A 10 -2.03 3.77 11.32
C ASN A 10 -2.75 3.67 9.98
N TRP A 11 -2.51 2.60 9.23
CA TRP A 11 -3.06 2.42 7.89
C TRP A 11 -4.52 1.99 7.86
N ASN A 12 -5.02 1.43 8.98
CA ASN A 12 -6.43 1.08 9.12
C ASN A 12 -7.29 2.35 9.23
N THR A 13 -6.82 3.33 10.00
CA THR A 13 -7.49 4.64 10.14
C THR A 13 -6.97 5.68 9.16
N LYS A 14 -5.92 5.34 8.39
CA LYS A 14 -5.17 6.24 7.52
C LYS A 14 -4.81 7.54 8.23
N ASN A 15 -4.36 7.47 9.47
CA ASN A 15 -4.04 8.63 10.30
C ASN A 15 -2.71 8.46 11.03
N THR A 16 -2.16 9.54 11.57
CA THR A 16 -1.01 9.51 12.46
C THR A 16 -1.17 10.55 13.57
N GLU A 17 -0.65 10.24 14.75
CA GLU A 17 -0.70 11.12 15.94
C GLU A 17 0.56 11.99 16.09
N ILE A 18 1.46 11.91 15.11
CA ILE A 18 2.73 12.64 15.10
C ILE A 18 2.56 14.06 14.57
N GLY A 19 3.55 14.92 14.86
CA GLY A 19 3.53 16.32 14.42
C GLY A 19 3.47 16.49 12.90
N ILE A 20 2.88 17.62 12.47
CA ILE A 20 2.60 17.94 11.06
C ILE A 20 3.81 17.95 10.12
N TYR A 21 5.01 18.18 10.68
CA TYR A 21 6.27 18.23 9.93
C TYR A 21 7.02 16.90 9.94
N HIS A 22 6.50 15.86 10.60
CA HIS A 22 7.15 14.55 10.60
C HIS A 22 7.03 13.90 9.21
N ARG A 23 8.08 13.21 8.77
CA ARG A 23 8.15 12.56 7.45
C ARG A 23 6.94 11.69 7.13
N SER A 24 6.42 10.97 8.12
CA SER A 24 5.27 10.07 7.93
C SER A 24 3.96 10.85 7.76
N GLN A 25 3.77 11.98 8.44
CA GLN A 25 2.61 12.84 8.21
C GLN A 25 2.69 13.52 6.83
N LEU A 26 3.88 13.96 6.41
CA LEU A 26 4.10 14.52 5.08
C LEU A 26 3.86 13.47 3.98
N PHE A 27 4.34 12.25 4.17
CA PHE A 27 4.09 11.13 3.26
C PHE A 27 2.59 10.83 3.14
N LEU A 28 1.88 10.76 4.29
CA LEU A 28 0.44 10.53 4.32
C LEU A 28 -0.33 11.65 3.60
N ASN A 29 0.10 12.90 3.73
CA ASN A 29 -0.48 14.02 3.01
C ASN A 29 -0.26 13.87 1.50
N ALA A 30 0.96 13.57 1.05
CA ALA A 30 1.25 13.36 -0.36
C ALA A 30 0.41 12.21 -0.98
N VAL A 31 0.22 11.12 -0.24
CA VAL A 31 -0.65 10.01 -0.65
C VAL A 31 -2.11 10.47 -0.83
N ARG A 32 -2.62 11.31 0.10
CA ARG A 32 -3.98 11.86 0.03
C ARG A 32 -4.14 12.86 -1.11
N ASP A 33 -3.17 13.75 -1.29
CA ASP A 33 -3.17 14.78 -2.34
C ASP A 33 -3.10 14.15 -3.74
N ALA A 34 -2.42 13.01 -3.87
CA ALA A 34 -2.35 12.23 -5.09
C ALA A 34 -3.54 11.28 -5.29
N TYR A 35 -4.55 11.30 -4.40
CA TYR A 35 -5.72 10.42 -4.42
C TYR A 35 -5.35 8.93 -4.54
N LEU A 36 -4.24 8.51 -3.93
CA LEU A 36 -3.74 7.15 -4.02
C LEU A 36 -4.51 6.20 -3.10
N ILE A 37 -4.92 5.07 -3.65
CA ILE A 37 -5.64 4.00 -2.98
C ILE A 37 -4.61 2.96 -2.50
N GLN A 38 -4.56 2.75 -1.18
CA GLN A 38 -3.77 1.70 -0.55
C GLN A 38 -4.54 0.37 -0.58
N HIS A 39 -3.94 -0.67 -1.15
CA HIS A 39 -4.56 -1.99 -1.31
C HIS A 39 -4.17 -3.02 -0.25
N ILE A 40 -3.00 -2.88 0.37
CA ILE A 40 -2.50 -3.84 1.37
C ILE A 40 -2.99 -3.42 2.75
N ASP A 41 -3.83 -4.27 3.35
CA ASP A 41 -4.45 -4.13 4.67
C ASP A 41 -3.99 -5.20 5.68
N THR A 42 -3.32 -6.26 5.22
CA THR A 42 -2.78 -7.34 6.07
C THR A 42 -1.30 -7.15 6.38
N SER A 43 -0.88 -7.65 7.56
CA SER A 43 0.52 -7.58 8.00
C SER A 43 1.45 -8.31 7.05
N THR A 44 2.51 -7.63 6.62
CA THR A 44 3.49 -8.18 5.66
C THR A 44 4.77 -8.66 6.35
N ARG A 45 4.83 -8.62 7.69
CA ARG A 45 5.96 -9.15 8.46
C ARG A 45 5.48 -9.85 9.73
N PHE A 46 5.88 -11.11 9.89
CA PHE A 46 5.58 -11.92 11.07
C PHE A 46 6.89 -12.48 11.64
N ARG A 47 7.31 -11.95 12.80
CA ARG A 47 8.50 -12.44 13.50
C ARG A 47 8.13 -12.91 14.89
N GLN A 48 8.62 -14.09 15.28
CA GLN A 48 8.31 -14.69 16.58
C GLN A 48 8.75 -13.74 17.72
N GLY A 49 7.80 -13.34 18.58
CA GLY A 49 8.06 -12.41 19.69
C GLY A 49 8.06 -10.93 19.34
N GLN A 50 7.70 -10.53 18.10
CA GLN A 50 7.51 -9.13 17.72
C GLN A 50 6.07 -8.87 17.22
N ASN A 51 5.64 -7.61 17.34
CA ASN A 51 4.37 -7.17 16.75
C ASN A 51 4.46 -7.27 15.21
N SER A 52 3.40 -7.77 14.58
CA SER A 52 3.30 -7.81 13.12
C SER A 52 3.19 -6.40 12.56
N HIS A 53 3.95 -6.11 11.50
CA HIS A 53 3.99 -4.79 10.87
C HIS A 53 3.62 -4.88 9.38
N ILE A 54 2.85 -3.91 8.90
CA ILE A 54 2.57 -3.69 7.47
C ILE A 54 3.67 -2.76 6.93
N LEU A 55 4.73 -3.33 6.38
CA LEU A 55 5.88 -2.56 5.85
C LEU A 55 5.73 -2.30 4.35
N ASP A 56 5.23 -3.28 3.62
CA ASP A 56 5.04 -3.18 2.19
C ASP A 56 3.69 -2.56 1.86
N ARG A 57 3.70 -1.66 0.87
CA ARG A 57 2.48 -0.99 0.40
C ARG A 57 2.35 -1.04 -1.11
N LEU A 58 1.09 -1.10 -1.53
CA LEU A 58 0.70 -1.00 -2.93
C LEU A 58 -0.32 0.13 -3.05
N PHE A 59 0.08 1.15 -3.78
CA PHE A 59 -0.75 2.30 -4.11
C PHE A 59 -1.13 2.26 -5.59
N THR A 60 -2.39 2.54 -5.90
CA THR A 60 -2.88 2.78 -7.27
C THR A 60 -3.73 4.05 -7.31
N SER A 61 -3.93 4.63 -8.49
CA SER A 61 -4.83 5.78 -8.66
C SER A 61 -6.30 5.37 -8.86
N GLU A 62 -6.56 4.14 -9.28
CA GLU A 62 -7.91 3.59 -9.44
C GLU A 62 -8.00 2.20 -8.78
N ASP A 63 -9.15 1.87 -8.20
CA ASP A 63 -9.35 0.67 -7.39
C ASP A 63 -9.22 -0.64 -8.22
N ASN A 64 -9.66 -0.57 -9.47
CA ASN A 64 -9.64 -1.68 -10.43
C ASN A 64 -8.29 -1.88 -11.13
N MET A 65 -7.23 -1.13 -10.78
CA MET A 65 -5.92 -1.31 -11.44
C MET A 65 -5.24 -2.62 -11.07
N VAL A 66 -5.64 -3.23 -9.96
CA VAL A 66 -4.99 -4.42 -9.40
C VAL A 66 -6.06 -5.45 -9.05
N SER A 67 -5.77 -6.73 -9.32
CA SER A 67 -6.61 -7.86 -8.92
C SER A 67 -5.79 -9.07 -8.48
N ASN A 68 -6.47 -10.02 -7.82
CA ASN A 68 -5.92 -11.23 -7.21
C ASN A 68 -4.65 -10.94 -6.39
N MET A 69 -4.82 -10.13 -5.35
CA MET A 69 -3.76 -9.92 -4.38
C MET A 69 -3.58 -11.21 -3.57
N GLU A 70 -2.37 -11.77 -3.62
CA GLU A 70 -2.02 -12.98 -2.90
C GLU A 70 -0.84 -12.70 -1.96
N TYR A 71 -0.94 -13.29 -0.77
CA TYR A 71 0.01 -13.16 0.33
C TYR A 71 0.72 -14.50 0.53
N HIS A 72 2.01 -14.55 0.19
CA HIS A 72 2.81 -15.77 0.27
C HIS A 72 3.82 -15.69 1.42
N ALA A 73 4.07 -16.81 2.08
CA ALA A 73 5.12 -16.87 3.10
C ALA A 73 6.48 -16.47 2.50
N GLY A 74 7.32 -15.83 3.32
CA GLY A 74 8.66 -15.43 2.91
C GLY A 74 9.51 -16.60 2.46
N LEU A 75 10.39 -16.35 1.49
CA LEU A 75 11.35 -17.37 1.04
C LEU A 75 12.46 -17.55 2.09
N GLY A 76 12.66 -18.78 2.55
CA GLY A 76 13.73 -19.15 3.47
C GLY A 76 13.52 -18.63 4.89
N LEU A 77 14.55 -17.97 5.46
CA LEU A 77 14.53 -17.43 6.83
C LEU A 77 13.96 -15.99 6.90
N ASN A 78 13.36 -15.49 5.82
CA ASN A 78 12.87 -14.11 5.79
C ASN A 78 11.48 -14.02 6.44
N ASP A 79 11.34 -13.15 7.43
CA ASP A 79 10.10 -12.91 8.18
C ASP A 79 9.08 -12.05 7.39
N GLN A 80 9.41 -11.66 6.15
CA GLN A 80 8.57 -10.83 5.27
C GLN A 80 7.68 -11.69 4.37
N VAL A 81 6.42 -11.28 4.20
CA VAL A 81 5.43 -11.87 3.30
C VAL A 81 5.68 -11.34 1.89
N ILE A 82 5.68 -12.25 0.91
CA ILE A 82 5.73 -11.87 -0.50
C ILE A 82 4.33 -11.50 -0.95
N ASN A 83 4.17 -10.25 -1.36
CA ASN A 83 2.94 -9.75 -1.92
C ASN A 83 2.99 -9.86 -3.44
N THR A 84 2.02 -10.55 -4.04
CA THR A 84 1.87 -10.63 -5.50
C THR A 84 0.50 -10.11 -5.90
N CYS A 85 0.43 -9.46 -7.06
CA CYS A 85 -0.82 -8.93 -7.59
C CYS A 85 -0.74 -8.83 -9.12
N PHE A 86 -1.88 -8.94 -9.80
CA PHE A 86 -1.95 -8.74 -11.24
C PHE A 86 -2.38 -7.31 -11.54
N LYS A 87 -1.63 -6.63 -12.39
CA LYS A 87 -2.08 -5.37 -12.99
C LYS A 87 -3.20 -5.68 -13.99
N GLN A 88 -4.35 -5.04 -13.81
CA GLN A 88 -5.42 -5.14 -14.80
C GLN A 88 -5.06 -4.34 -16.06
N PRO A 89 -5.43 -4.84 -17.25
CA PRO A 89 -5.24 -4.08 -18.49
C PRO A 89 -6.03 -2.78 -18.43
N GLU A 90 -5.37 -1.69 -18.79
CA GLU A 90 -5.98 -0.37 -18.88
C GLU A 90 -7.09 -0.44 -19.93
N LYS A 91 -8.35 -0.21 -19.53
CA LYS A 91 -9.42 -0.05 -20.52
C LYS A 91 -9.12 1.24 -21.27
N ASN A 92 -8.72 1.15 -22.53
CA ASN A 92 -8.51 2.31 -23.39
C ASN A 92 -9.71 3.25 -23.23
N ARG A 93 -9.49 4.44 -22.65
CA ARG A 93 -10.51 5.48 -22.59
C ARG A 93 -10.79 5.86 -24.04
N THR A 94 -11.86 5.30 -24.62
CA THR A 94 -12.40 5.80 -25.88
C THR A 94 -12.80 7.25 -25.62
N SER A 95 -12.02 8.17 -26.19
CA SER A 95 -12.35 9.59 -26.24
C SER A 95 -13.77 9.74 -26.77
N PHE A 96 -14.67 10.30 -25.96
CA PHE A 96 -15.99 10.69 -26.41
C PHE A 96 -15.83 11.71 -27.55
N PRO A 97 -16.49 11.54 -28.70
CA PRO A 97 -16.50 12.59 -29.71
C PRO A 97 -17.27 13.79 -29.14
N ILE A 98 -16.62 14.94 -29.14
CA ILE A 98 -17.27 16.23 -28.89
C ILE A 98 -18.25 16.43 -30.04
N THR A 99 -19.55 16.44 -29.75
CA THR A 99 -20.60 16.86 -30.70
C THR A 99 -20.92 18.32 -30.47
#